data_AF-A0A4R4UKI4-F1
#
_entry.id   AF-A0A4R4UKI4-F1
#
_cell.length_a   1.000
_cell.length_b   1.000
_cell.length_c   1.000
_cell.angle_alpha   90.00
_cell.angle_beta   90.00
_cell.angle_gamma   90.00
#
_symmetry.space_group_name_H-M   'P 1'
#
loop_
_entity.id
_entity.type
_entity.pdbx_description
1 polymer ?
#
loop_
_entity_poly.entity_id
_entity_poly.type
_entity_poly.pdbx_seq_one_letter_code
_entity_poly.pdbx_strand_id
1 'polypeptide(L)' 'MADPLTYLGTVCGSCYARCGCPEVHLASDAAPEQQVVITDNLGQLIQMSAMHFAGLVEKAQPGGFDLVIHPAR' A
#
# COMPACT_ATOMS: atom_id res chain seq x y z
N MET A 1 -10.90 -17.38 -9.75
CA MET A 1 -9.95 -16.89 -10.77
C MET A 1 -9.29 -15.70 -10.13
N ALA A 2 -7.96 -15.65 -10.02
CA ALA A 2 -7.30 -14.50 -9.40
C ALA A 2 -7.52 -13.29 -10.32
N ASP A 3 -8.07 -12.21 -9.77
CA ASP A 3 -8.18 -10.90 -10.42
C ASP A 3 -6.82 -10.53 -11.01
N PRO A 4 -6.72 -10.06 -12.27
CA PRO A 4 -5.45 -9.62 -12.84
C PRO A 4 -4.94 -8.38 -12.06
N LEU A 5 -4.13 -8.66 -11.05
CA LEU A 5 -3.41 -7.65 -10.28
C LEU A 5 -2.35 -7.00 -11.17
N THR A 6 -2.48 -5.70 -11.38
CA THR A 6 -1.47 -4.86 -12.02
C THR A 6 -0.53 -4.33 -10.95
N TYR A 7 0.74 -4.74 -10.99
CA TYR A 7 1.75 -4.28 -10.06
C TYR A 7 2.07 -2.80 -10.25
N LEU A 8 2.02 -2.03 -9.15
CA LEU A 8 2.31 -0.59 -9.13
C LEU A 8 3.66 -0.26 -8.49
N GLY A 9 4.14 -1.09 -7.56
CA GLY A 9 5.43 -0.87 -6.93
C GLY A 9 5.62 -1.62 -5.60
N THR A 10 6.86 -1.61 -5.12
CA THR A 10 7.24 -2.10 -3.80
C THR A 10 7.63 -0.92 -2.91
N VAL A 11 7.11 -0.90 -1.69
CA VAL A 11 7.43 0.10 -0.67
C VAL A 11 8.41 -0.50 0.33
N CYS A 12 9.71 -0.44 0.01
CA CYS A 12 10.77 -0.80 0.95
C CYS A 12 11.39 0.47 1.55
N GLY A 13 11.51 0.51 2.88
CA GLY A 13 12.38 1.47 3.57
C GLY A 13 13.87 1.09 3.40
N SER A 14 14.65 1.16 4.48
CA SER A 14 16.09 0.86 4.46
C SER A 14 16.45 -0.63 4.33
N CYS A 15 15.50 -1.51 4.01
CA CYS A 15 15.79 -2.94 3.88
C CYS A 15 16.08 -3.32 2.42
N TYR A 16 17.31 -3.76 2.15
CA TYR A 16 17.84 -4.03 0.82
C TYR A 16 17.86 -5.54 0.48
N ALA A 17 16.65 -6.09 0.29
CA ALA A 17 16.33 -7.49 -0.06
C ALA A 17 16.21 -8.47 1.12
N ARG A 18 15.04 -9.14 1.19
CA ARG A 18 14.56 -10.16 2.15
C ARG A 18 13.58 -9.71 3.27
N CYS A 19 13.24 -8.44 3.39
CA CYS A 19 12.25 -8.00 4.39
C CYS A 19 10.79 -8.26 4.02
N GLY A 20 10.50 -8.69 2.79
CA GLY A 20 9.12 -8.89 2.33
C GLY A 20 8.28 -7.63 2.40
N CYS A 21 8.80 -6.60 1.74
CA CYS A 21 8.22 -5.28 1.74
C CYS A 21 6.79 -5.29 1.17
N PRO A 22 5.95 -4.35 1.63
CA PRO A 22 4.65 -4.14 1.05
C PRO A 22 4.73 -3.92 -0.47
N GLU A 23 3.91 -4.63 -1.21
CA GLU A 23 3.65 -4.43 -2.63
C GLU A 23 2.29 -3.78 -2.81
N VAL A 24 2.20 -2.89 -3.79
CA VAL A 24 0.95 -2.22 -4.16
C VAL A 24 0.53 -2.71 -5.54
N HIS A 25 -0.73 -3.13 -5.63
CA HIS A 25 -1.34 -3.68 -6.83
C HIS A 25 -2.69 -2.99 -7.11
N LEU A 26 -3.07 -2.95 -8.39
CA LEU A 26 -4.41 -2.56 -8.84
C LEU A 26 -5.16 -3.80 -9.32
N ALA A 27 -6.23 -4.14 -8.61
CA ALA A 27 -7.20 -5.18 -8.91
C ALA A 27 -8.31 -4.58 -9.80
N SER A 28 -8.24 -4.83 -11.10
CA SER A 28 -9.08 -4.12 -12.08
C SER A 28 -10.49 -4.70 -12.19
N ASP A 29 -10.69 -5.96 -11.76
CA ASP A 29 -12.00 -6.62 -11.76
C ASP A 29 -12.70 -6.64 -10.39
N ALA A 30 -12.02 -6.19 -9.34
CA ALA A 30 -12.56 -6.01 -8.00
C ALA A 30 -13.66 -4.94 -7.92
N ALA A 31 -14.47 -5.05 -6.86
CA ALA A 31 -15.44 -4.02 -6.50
C ALA A 31 -14.74 -2.65 -6.32
N PRO A 32 -15.41 -1.52 -6.64
CA PRO A 32 -14.82 -0.18 -6.53
C PRO A 32 -14.18 0.14 -5.17
N GLU A 33 -14.66 -0.49 -4.10
CA GLU A 33 -14.18 -0.33 -2.73
C GLU A 33 -12.91 -1.14 -2.41
N GLN A 34 -12.45 -2.00 -3.33
CA GLN A 34 -11.36 -2.98 -3.11
C GLN A 34 -10.30 -3.00 -4.22
N GLN A 35 -10.29 -2.00 -5.11
CA GLN A 35 -9.42 -1.98 -6.30
C GLN A 35 -7.93 -1.82 -5.98
N VAL A 36 -7.58 -1.11 -4.91
CA VAL A 36 -6.17 -0.98 -4.50
C VAL A 36 -5.87 -2.03 -3.46
N VAL A 37 -4.86 -2.84 -3.74
CA VAL A 37 -4.46 -3.98 -2.91
C VAL A 37 -3.02 -3.75 -2.43
N ILE A 38 -2.82 -3.79 -1.12
CA ILE A 38 -1.48 -3.76 -0.49
C ILE A 38 -1.27 -5.08 0.24
N THR A 39 -0.18 -5.77 -0.08
CA THR A 39 0.19 -7.06 0.50
C THR A 39 1.60 -7.04 1.03
N ASP A 40 1.88 -7.79 2.09
CA ASP A 40 3.24 -8.08 2.54
C ASP A 40 3.47 -9.60 2.70
N ASN A 41 4.67 -9.99 3.11
CA ASN A 41 4.97 -11.40 3.38
C ASN A 41 4.61 -11.84 4.81
N LEU A 42 4.05 -10.95 5.64
CA LEU A 42 3.57 -11.24 7.00
C LEU A 42 2.10 -11.66 6.99
N GLY A 43 1.45 -11.64 5.82
CA GLY A 43 0.05 -12.01 5.63
C GLY A 43 -0.91 -10.84 5.83
N GLN A 44 -0.41 -9.60 5.91
CA GLN A 44 -1.25 -8.42 5.91
C GLN A 44 -1.81 -8.18 4.51
N LEU A 45 -3.10 -7.86 4.47
CA LEU A 45 -3.83 -7.52 3.25
C LEU A 45 -4.67 -6.29 3.54
N ILE A 46 -4.43 -5.21 2.79
CA ILE A 46 -5.25 -4.01 2.82
C ILE A 46 -5.89 -3.86 1.46
N GLN A 47 -7.22 -3.72 1.43
CA GLN A 47 -7.97 -3.39 0.24
C GLN A 47 -8.71 -2.08 0.45
N MET A 48 -8.70 -1.21 -0.56
CA MET A 48 -9.41 0.06 -0.52
C MET A 48 -9.78 0.54 -1.93
N SER A 49 -10.66 1.53 -1.99
CA SER A 49 -10.95 2.21 -3.25
C SER A 49 -9.77 3.05 -3.72
N ALA A 50 -9.72 3.35 -5.02
CA ALA A 50 -8.77 4.31 -5.57
C ALA A 50 -8.90 5.70 -4.91
N MET A 51 -10.11 6.11 -4.53
CA MET A 51 -10.36 7.37 -3.84
C MET A 51 -9.76 7.42 -2.43
N HIS A 52 -9.87 6.34 -1.65
CA HIS A 52 -9.22 6.27 -0.34
C HIS A 52 -7.70 6.28 -0.47
N PHE A 53 -7.15 5.57 -1.47
CA PHE A 53 -5.72 5.59 -1.72
C PHE A 53 -5.23 7.00 -2.13
N ALA A 54 -5.98 7.73 -2.94
CA ALA A 54 -5.68 9.13 -3.26
C ALA A 54 -5.60 10.01 -2.00
N GLY A 55 -6.55 9.86 -1.07
CA GLY A 55 -6.51 10.57 0.22
C GLY A 55 -5.29 10.21 1.09
N LEU A 56 -4.83 8.95 1.06
CA LEU A 56 -3.58 8.56 1.70
C LEU A 56 -2.38 9.28 1.09
N VAL A 57 -2.30 9.35 -0.24
CA VAL A 57 -1.22 10.05 -0.95
C VAL A 57 -1.23 11.54 -0.63
N GLU A 58 -2.40 12.18 -0.67
CA GLU A 58 -2.57 13.61 -0.34
C GLU A 58 -2.15 13.92 1.11
N LYS A 59 -2.45 13.02 2.05
CA LYS A 59 -2.02 13.17 3.45
C LYS A 59 -0.53 12.89 3.65
N ALA A 60 0.02 11.93 2.91
CA ALA A 60 1.41 11.51 3.01
C ALA A 60 2.39 12.53 2.43
N GLN A 61 2.10 13.10 1.25
CA GLN A 61 2.99 14.06 0.57
C GLN A 61 3.48 15.23 1.45
N PRO A 62 2.62 15.90 2.25
CA PRO A 62 3.06 16.97 3.15
C PRO A 62 3.64 16.47 4.50
N GLY A 63 3.98 15.18 4.62
CA GLY A 63 4.52 14.61 5.87
C GLY A 63 3.46 14.31 6.95
N GLY A 64 2.19 14.16 6.57
CA GLY A 64 1.09 13.96 7.53
C GLY A 64 1.16 12.67 8.34
N PHE A 65 2.08 11.76 8.01
CA PHE A 65 2.35 10.51 8.73
C PHE A 65 3.75 10.45 9.37
N ASP A 66 4.48 11.56 9.44
CA ASP A 66 5.87 11.59 9.94
C ASP A 66 6.01 11.11 11.39
N LEU A 67 4.94 11.21 12.19
CA LEU A 67 4.89 10.66 13.56
C LEU A 67 5.11 9.14 13.61
N VAL A 68 4.82 8.42 12.53
CA VAL A 68 5.09 6.96 12.44
C VAL A 68 6.58 6.69 12.27
N ILE A 69 7.31 7.63 11.65
CA ILE A 69 8.75 7.53 11.37
C ILE A 69 9.58 8.09 12.54
N HIS A 70 9.07 9.15 13.17
CA HIS A 70 9.62 9.79 14.36
C HIS A 70 8.63 9.67 15.52
N PRO A 71 8.45 8.48 16.10
CA PRO A 71 7.61 8.35 17.27
C PRO A 71 8.15 9.27 18.37
N ALA A 72 7.27 10.05 19.00
CA ALA A 72 7.62 10.83 20.16
C ALA A 72 8.29 9.90 21.18
N ARG A 73 9.49 10.28 21.61
CA ARG A 73 10.33 9.48 22.49
C ARG A 73 9.69 9.30 23.86
#